data_AF-A0A4I9NRA2-F1
#
_entry.id   AF-A0A4I9NRA2-F1
#
_cell.length_a   1.000
_cell.length_b   1.000
_cell.length_c   1.000
_cell.angle_alpha   90.00
_cell.angle_beta   90.00
_cell.angle_gamma   90.00
#
_symmetry.space_group_name_H-M   'P 1'
#
loop_
_entity.id
_entity.type
_entity.pdbx_description
1 polymer ?
#
loop_
_entity_poly.entity_id
_entity_poly.type
_entity_poly.pdbx_seq_one_letter_code
_entity_poly.pdbx_strand_id
1 'polypeptide(L)'
;MIKIDNTLQYPYSTSAMVLSKYYGVADGMNVEGRGSANFIKDNVLITAAHNYYRHDYGKEADDIYVLPAVSPSQEPFGKVKVKEVR
;
A
#
# COMPACT_ATOMS: atom_id res chain seq x y z
N MET A 1 -4.27 20.99 6.96
CA MET A 1 -3.75 19.64 6.68
C MET A 1 -2.40 19.54 7.36
N ILE A 2 -2.18 18.52 8.21
CA ILE A 2 -0.89 18.30 8.87
C ILE A 2 -0.12 17.27 8.04
N LYS A 3 1.15 17.54 7.77
CA LYS A 3 2.06 16.62 7.08
C LYS A 3 3.08 16.10 8.08
N ILE A 4 3.41 14.82 7.98
CA ILE A 4 4.49 14.23 8.75
C ILE A 4 5.79 14.45 7.98
N ASP A 5 6.70 15.24 8.55
CA ASP A 5 7.99 15.55 7.91
C ASP A 5 8.99 14.41 8.09
N ASN A 6 9.07 13.84 9.30
CA ASN A 6 9.97 12.72 9.60
C ASN A 6 9.22 11.40 9.73
N THR A 7 9.03 10.70 8.62
CA THR A 7 8.38 9.39 8.58
C THR A 7 9.28 8.25 9.09
N LEU A 8 10.57 8.50 9.33
CA LEU A 8 11.48 7.52 9.94
C LEU A 8 11.39 7.48 11.47
N GLN A 9 10.68 8.44 12.08
CA GLN A 9 10.48 8.48 13.53
C GLN A 9 9.30 7.61 13.96
N TYR A 10 9.45 6.88 15.08
CA TYR A 10 8.33 6.17 15.70
C TYR A 10 7.24 7.16 16.17
N PRO A 11 5.94 6.89 15.94
CA PRO A 11 5.37 5.65 15.39
C PRO A 11 5.25 5.61 13.85
N TYR A 12 5.53 6.71 13.15
CA TYR A 12 5.33 6.85 11.70
C TYR A 12 6.17 5.87 10.87
N SER A 13 7.33 5.47 11.38
CA SER A 13 8.18 4.45 10.74
C SER A 13 7.53 3.08 10.62
N THR A 14 6.46 2.82 11.38
CA THR A 14 5.66 1.59 11.28
C THR A 14 4.56 1.67 10.23
N SER A 15 4.33 2.83 9.62
CA SER A 15 3.31 3.01 8.58
C SER A 15 3.90 2.78 7.19
N ALA A 16 3.07 2.27 6.29
CA ALA A 16 3.40 2.07 4.88
C ALA A 16 2.24 2.51 3.99
N MET A 17 2.57 3.03 2.80
CA MET A 17 1.58 3.20 1.74
C MET A 17 1.37 1.85 1.05
N VAL A 18 0.12 1.54 0.70
CA VAL A 18 -0.26 0.38 -0.10
C VAL A 18 -0.56 0.83 -1.52
N LEU A 19 0.00 0.14 -2.51
CA LEU A 19 -0.34 0.27 -3.92
C LEU A 19 -0.93 -1.04 -4.43
N SER A 20 -2.17 -0.98 -4.90
CA SER A 20 -2.91 -2.15 -5.37
C SER A 20 -3.09 -2.05 -6.88
N LYS A 21 -2.56 -3.00 -7.64
CA LYS A 21 -2.63 -3.00 -9.09
C LYS A 21 -3.77 -3.88 -9.57
N TYR A 22 -4.57 -3.34 -10.47
CA TYR A 22 -5.66 -4.04 -11.14
C TYR A 22 -5.43 -3.94 -12.65
N TYR A 23 -5.16 -5.06 -13.30
CA TYR A 23 -4.84 -5.10 -14.72
C TYR A 23 -6.11 -5.30 -15.56
N GLY A 24 -6.27 -4.46 -16.60
CA GLY A 24 -7.35 -4.60 -17.58
C GLY A 24 -8.77 -4.29 -17.11
N VAL A 25 -8.96 -3.56 -16.01
CA VAL A 25 -10.27 -3.42 -15.35
C VAL A 25 -11.11 -2.20 -15.76
N ALA A 26 -10.49 -1.11 -16.21
CA ALA A 26 -11.20 0.11 -16.60
C ALA A 26 -11.10 0.29 -18.12
N ASP A 27 -12.07 -0.25 -18.87
CA ASP A 27 -12.04 -0.29 -20.34
C ASP A 27 -10.75 -0.92 -20.89
N GLY A 28 -10.27 -1.97 -20.22
CA GLY A 28 -9.01 -2.65 -20.56
C GLY A 28 -7.75 -1.94 -20.05
N MET A 29 -7.86 -0.83 -19.33
CA MET A 29 -6.72 -0.13 -18.73
C MET A 29 -6.34 -0.67 -17.35
N ASN A 30 -5.05 -0.55 -17.03
CA ASN A 30 -4.51 -0.85 -15.71
C ASN A 30 -4.80 0.29 -14.74
N VAL A 31 -5.26 -0.04 -13.54
CA VAL A 31 -5.57 0.93 -12.48
C VAL A 31 -4.72 0.66 -11.24
N GLU A 32 -4.34 1.72 -10.54
CA GLU A 32 -3.68 1.69 -9.24
C GLU A 32 -4.62 2.22 -8.16
N GLY A 33 -4.92 1.40 -7.15
CA GLY A 33 -5.49 1.82 -5.89
C GLY A 33 -4.39 2.25 -4.91
N ARG A 34 -4.73 3.18 -4.01
CA ARG A 34 -3.82 3.68 -2.98
C ARG A 34 -4.47 3.58 -1.62
N GLY A 35 -3.72 3.09 -0.65
CA GLY A 35 -4.17 2.95 0.73
C GLY A 35 -3.02 3.03 1.72
N SER A 36 -3.28 2.58 2.94
CA SER A 36 -2.30 2.58 4.03
C SER A 36 -2.30 1.24 4.74
N ALA A 37 -1.15 0.88 5.32
CA ALA A 37 -0.96 -0.29 6.15
C ALA A 37 0.00 0.03 7.29
N ASN A 38 -0.02 -0.79 8.33
CA ASN A 38 0.90 -0.67 9.45
C ASN A 38 1.56 -2.01 9.76
N PHE A 39 2.86 -2.00 10.04
CA PHE A 39 3.56 -3.16 10.56
C PHE A 39 3.05 -3.52 11.95
N ILE A 40 2.61 -4.77 12.10
CA ILE A 40 2.22 -5.36 13.39
C ILE A 40 3.26 -6.37 13.89
N LYS A 41 4.14 -6.82 12.97
CA LYS A 41 5.36 -7.63 13.19
C LYS A 41 6.32 -7.30 12.05
N ASP A 42 7.58 -7.72 12.15
CA ASP A 42 8.67 -7.39 11.21
C ASP A 42 8.31 -7.47 9.73
N ASN A 43 7.55 -8.51 9.33
CA ASN A 43 7.15 -8.75 7.93
C ASN A 43 5.64 -8.93 7.77
N VAL A 44 4.84 -8.48 8.75
CA VAL A 44 3.38 -8.62 8.72
C VAL A 44 2.77 -7.24 8.87
N LEU A 45 1.95 -6.86 7.90
CA LEU A 45 1.21 -5.61 7.91
C LEU A 45 -0.29 -5.87 8.03
N ILE A 46 -0.98 -4.95 8.69
CA ILE A 46 -2.44 -4.88 8.68
C ILE A 46 -2.90 -3.74 7.76
N THR A 47 -3.96 -3.98 6.99
CA THR A 47 -4.55 -2.99 6.10
C THR A 47 -6.06 -3.21 5.99
N ALA A 48 -6.77 -2.28 5.34
CA ALA A 48 -8.17 -2.46 5.04
C ALA A 48 -8.35 -3.48 3.91
N ALA A 49 -9.34 -4.38 4.03
CA ALA A 49 -9.62 -5.40 3.02
C ALA A 49 -9.86 -4.82 1.62
N HIS A 50 -10.41 -3.61 1.53
CA HIS A 50 -10.67 -2.96 0.24
C HIS A 50 -9.39 -2.49 -0.50
N ASN A 51 -8.23 -2.50 0.19
CA ASN A 51 -6.95 -2.32 -0.50
C ASN A 51 -6.58 -3.59 -1.29
N TYR A 52 -7.09 -4.76 -0.92
CA TYR A 52 -6.89 -6.00 -1.66
C TYR A 52 -8.03 -6.31 -2.62
N TYR A 53 -9.28 -6.16 -2.19
CA TYR A 53 -10.44 -6.46 -3.01
C TYR A 53 -11.21 -5.20 -3.37
N ARG A 54 -11.52 -4.98 -4.65
CA ARG A 54 -12.29 -3.81 -5.07
C ARG A 54 -13.60 -4.21 -5.72
N HIS A 55 -14.70 -3.80 -5.10
CA HIS A 55 -16.05 -4.08 -5.59
C HIS A 55 -16.31 -3.49 -6.98
N ASP A 56 -15.76 -2.31 -7.29
CA ASP A 56 -15.87 -1.67 -8.61
C ASP A 56 -15.41 -2.59 -9.76
N TYR A 57 -14.47 -3.50 -9.48
CA TYR A 57 -13.91 -4.44 -10.45
C TYR A 57 -14.30 -5.90 -10.18
N GLY A 58 -15.01 -6.17 -9.07
CA GLY A 58 -15.42 -7.51 -8.67
C GLY A 58 -14.26 -8.50 -8.46
N LYS A 59 -13.04 -8.02 -8.16
CA LYS A 59 -11.84 -8.87 -8.04
C LYS A 59 -10.85 -8.38 -7.00
N GLU A 60 -9.96 -9.29 -6.64
CA GLU A 60 -8.74 -9.04 -5.89
C GLU A 60 -7.69 -8.31 -6.75
N ALA A 61 -6.79 -7.57 -6.12
CA ALA A 61 -5.66 -6.91 -6.77
C ALA A 61 -4.70 -7.96 -7.34
N ASP A 62 -4.25 -7.74 -8.58
CA ASP A 62 -3.30 -8.62 -9.27
C ASP A 62 -1.90 -8.57 -8.62
N ASP A 63 -1.51 -7.39 -8.15
CA ASP A 63 -0.32 -7.20 -7.33
C ASP A 63 -0.60 -6.22 -6.19
N ILE A 64 0.01 -6.45 -5.03
CA ILE A 64 0.14 -5.46 -3.97
C ILE A 64 1.61 -5.11 -3.76
N TYR A 65 1.86 -3.81 -3.63
CA TYR A 65 3.14 -3.27 -3.19
C TYR A 65 2.95 -2.43 -1.94
N VAL A 66 3.99 -2.36 -1.11
CA VAL A 66 4.06 -1.47 0.04
C VAL A 66 5.29 -0.57 -0.05
N LEU A 67 5.14 0.67 0.41
CA LEU A 67 6.23 1.64 0.55
C LEU A 67 6.33 2.04 2.04
N PRO A 68 7.21 1.39 2.81
CA PRO A 68 7.43 1.72 4.22
C PRO A 68 7.94 3.14 4.41
N ALA A 69 7.43 3.84 5.42
CA ALA A 69 7.86 5.17 5.82
C ALA A 69 7.92 6.21 4.68
N VAL A 70 7.07 6.07 3.65
CA VAL A 70 7.05 6.99 2.52
C VAL A 70 6.57 8.38 2.94
N SER A 71 7.23 9.41 2.43
CA SER A 71 6.78 10.79 2.49
C SER A 71 6.64 11.35 1.06
N PRO A 72 5.95 12.48 0.86
CA PRO A 72 5.82 13.08 -0.47
C PRO A 72 7.13 13.40 -1.20
N SER A 73 8.26 13.41 -0.49
CA SER A 73 9.57 13.72 -1.05
C SER A 73 10.57 12.57 -0.96
N GLN A 74 10.24 11.45 -0.31
CA GLN A 74 11.19 10.37 -0.03
C GLN A 74 10.51 9.00 0.00
N GLU A 75 11.19 8.00 -0.57
CA GLU A 75 10.83 6.58 -0.51
C GLU A 75 12.01 5.78 0.11
N PRO A 76 12.23 5.85 1.43
CA PRO A 76 13.51 5.41 2.03
C PRO A 76 13.84 3.93 1.83
N PHE A 77 12.81 3.09 1.78
CA PHE A 77 12.92 1.64 1.61
C PHE A 77 12.49 1.17 0.22
N GLY A 78 12.12 2.12 -0.65
CA GLY A 78 11.56 1.83 -1.97
C GLY A 78 10.24 1.06 -1.92
N LYS A 79 9.91 0.47 -3.07
CA LYS A 79 8.68 -0.28 -3.29
C LYS A 79 8.92 -1.78 -3.12
N VAL A 80 8.21 -2.41 -2.18
CA VAL A 80 8.32 -3.84 -1.87
C VAL A 80 7.08 -4.58 -2.34
N LYS A 81 7.24 -5.66 -3.11
CA LYS A 81 6.12 -6.52 -3.54
C LYS A 81 5.68 -7.42 -2.37
N VAL A 82 4.39 -7.41 -2.08
CA VAL A 82 3.78 -8.31 -1.08
C VAL A 82 3.71 -9.71 -1.66
N LYS A 83 4.11 -10.71 -0.86
CA LYS A 83 4.15 -12.12 -1.28
C LYS A 83 2.82 -12.83 -1.06
N GLU A 84 2.08 -12.44 -0.02
CA GLU A 84 0.87 -13.13 0.41
C GLU A 84 -0.07 -12.16 1.12
N VAL A 85 -1.37 -12.37 0.92
CA VAL A 85 -2.46 -11.67 1.60
C VAL A 85 -3.33 -12.72 2.28
N ARG A 86 -3.76 -12.47 3.52
CA ARG A 86 -4.55 -13.39 4.34
C ARG A 86 -5.66 -12.64 5.07
#